data_AF-A0A3Z8YTG1-F1
#
_entry.id   AF-A0A3Z8YTG1-F1
#
_cell.length_a   1.000
_cell.length_b   1.000
_cell.length_c   1.000
_cell.angle_alpha   90.00
_cell.angle_beta   90.00
_cell.angle_gamma   90.00
#
_symmetry.space_group_name_H-M   'P 1'
#
loop_
_entity.id
_entity.type
_entity.pdbx_description
1 polymer ?
#
loop_
_entity_poly.entity_id
_entity_poly.type
_entity_poly.pdbx_seq_one_letter_code
_entity_poly.pdbx_strand_id
1 'polypeptide(L)'
;MNTLANIQELARALRNMIRTGVIVETDLNAGRCRVQTGGMCTDWLQWLTHRAGRSRTWWAPSVGEQVLILAVGGELDTAFVLPGIYSGDNPAPSASSDALHIRFPDGAVIEYEPETSALTVSGIKTASVTASDSVTATVPVVTVKASTRVTLDTPEVVCTNKLTTGTLEVQKGGTMRGNIEHTGGELSSNGKVLHTHKHPGDSGGTTGGPL
;
A
#
# COMPACT_ATOMS: atom_id res chain seq x y z
N MET A 1 10.88 31.79 53.86
CA MET A 1 10.84 31.15 52.53
C MET A 1 11.92 31.77 51.67
N ASN A 2 12.80 30.97 51.09
CA ASN A 2 14.01 31.45 50.43
C ASN A 2 13.71 31.72 48.94
N THR A 3 13.33 32.96 48.62
CA THR A 3 12.87 33.39 47.28
C THR A 3 13.84 33.00 46.16
N LEU A 4 15.16 33.04 46.44
CA LEU A 4 16.20 32.63 45.49
C LEU A 4 16.14 31.14 45.13
N ALA A 5 15.92 30.27 46.12
CA ALA A 5 15.79 28.83 45.90
C ALA A 5 14.55 28.52 45.05
N ASN A 6 13.43 29.20 45.31
CA ASN A 6 12.20 29.04 44.52
C ASN A 6 12.38 29.50 43.06
N ILE A 7 13.12 30.59 42.83
CA ILE A 7 13.41 31.08 41.47
C ILE A 7 14.32 30.09 40.71
N GLN A 8 15.32 29.52 41.38
CA GLN A 8 16.21 28.53 40.77
C GLN A 8 15.46 27.25 40.38
N GLU A 9 14.58 26.75 41.25
CA GLU A 9 13.74 25.58 40.95
C GLU A 9 12.74 25.86 39.84
N LEU A 10 12.11 27.04 39.83
CA LEU A 10 11.24 27.45 38.73
C LEU A 10 11.99 27.51 37.40
N ALA A 11 13.19 28.07 37.38
CA ALA A 11 14.04 28.12 36.18
C ALA A 11 14.51 26.72 35.74
N ARG A 12 14.71 25.77 36.67
CA ARG A 12 15.00 24.37 36.35
C ARG A 12 13.78 23.68 35.72
N ALA A 13 12.62 23.79 36.35
CA ALA A 13 11.37 23.21 35.85
C ALA A 13 11.00 23.75 34.46
N LEU A 14 11.13 25.07 34.26
CA LEU A 14 10.85 25.72 32.98
C LEU A 14 11.78 25.24 31.87
N ARG A 15 13.09 25.08 32.14
CA ARG A 15 14.04 24.52 31.17
C ARG A 15 13.79 23.05 30.85
N ASN A 16 13.22 22.30 31.78
CA ASN A 16 12.90 20.89 31.57
C ASN A 16 11.55 20.66 30.89
N MET A 17 10.68 21.67 30.83
CA MET A 17 9.32 21.55 30.31
C MET A 17 9.28 21.09 28.85
N ILE A 18 10.20 21.59 28.01
CA ILE A 18 10.34 21.20 26.61
C ILE A 18 11.82 20.96 26.34
N ARG A 19 12.17 19.75 25.93
CA ARG A 19 13.55 19.37 25.58
C ARG A 19 13.58 18.66 24.23
N THR A 20 14.72 18.70 23.57
CA THR A 20 15.02 17.83 22.42
C THR A 20 15.89 16.66 22.88
N GLY A 21 15.81 15.55 22.16
CA GLY A 21 16.66 14.38 22.39
C GLY A 21 16.61 13.39 21.24
N VAL A 22 17.30 12.27 21.41
CA VAL A 22 17.38 11.17 20.43
C VAL A 22 16.94 9.87 21.10
N ILE A 23 16.08 9.11 20.42
CA ILE A 23 15.63 7.79 20.90
C ILE A 23 16.84 6.85 20.98
N VAL A 24 17.04 6.21 22.13
CA VAL A 24 18.12 5.22 22.34
C VAL A 24 17.61 3.81 22.56
N GLU A 25 16.35 3.65 22.98
CA GLU A 25 15.75 2.34 23.26
C GLU A 25 14.24 2.39 23.05
N THR A 26 13.64 1.26 22.64
CA THR A 26 12.19 1.12 22.42
C THR A 26 11.68 -0.19 22.99
N ASP A 27 10.55 -0.13 23.69
CA ASP A 27 9.76 -1.27 24.14
C ASP A 27 8.43 -1.26 23.39
N LEU A 28 8.35 -2.12 22.38
CA LEU A 28 7.19 -2.22 21.50
C LEU A 28 5.97 -2.86 22.18
N ASN A 29 6.18 -3.68 23.21
CA ASN A 29 5.08 -4.31 23.95
C ASN A 29 4.42 -3.30 24.90
N ALA A 30 5.23 -2.47 25.56
CA ALA A 30 4.73 -1.45 26.47
C ALA A 30 4.31 -0.14 25.75
N GLY A 31 4.71 0.06 24.50
CA GLY A 31 4.48 1.32 23.77
C GLY A 31 5.29 2.47 24.36
N ARG A 32 6.55 2.20 24.73
CA ARG A 32 7.42 3.18 25.41
C ARG A 32 8.81 3.27 24.78
N CYS A 33 9.45 4.41 24.94
CA CYS A 33 10.83 4.63 24.51
C CYS A 33 11.64 5.37 25.57
N ARG A 34 12.96 5.29 25.42
CA ARG A 34 13.93 6.06 26.21
C ARG A 34 14.65 7.04 25.31
N VAL A 35 14.85 8.26 25.80
CA VAL A 35 15.42 9.35 25.02
C VAL A 35 16.67 9.88 25.72
N GLN A 36 17.79 9.96 24.99
CA GLN A 36 18.97 10.68 25.44
C GLN A 36 18.75 12.19 25.21
N THR A 37 18.86 12.99 26.26
CA THR A 37 18.75 14.45 26.19
C THR A 37 19.80 15.11 27.08
N GLY A 38 20.68 15.92 26.48
CA GLY A 38 21.84 16.48 27.19
C GLY A 38 22.71 15.38 27.80
N GLY A 39 23.03 15.51 29.09
CA GLY A 39 23.86 14.55 29.83
C GLY A 39 23.11 13.39 30.51
N MET A 40 21.83 13.15 30.18
CA MET A 40 21.02 12.11 30.83
C MET A 40 20.13 11.36 29.84
N CYS A 41 19.70 10.17 30.26
CA CYS A 41 18.73 9.34 29.55
C CYS A 41 17.45 9.28 30.40
N THR A 42 16.29 9.40 29.76
CA THR A 42 15.00 9.30 30.44
C THR A 42 14.72 7.87 30.93
N ASP A 43 13.74 7.75 31.81
CA ASP A 43 13.03 6.48 32.02
C ASP A 43 12.14 6.15 30.80
N TRP A 44 11.34 5.10 30.89
CA TRP A 44 10.40 4.66 29.86
C TRP A 44 9.20 5.60 29.75
N LEU A 45 9.22 6.43 28.70
CA LEU A 45 8.17 7.39 28.39
C LEU A 45 7.25 6.87 27.27
N GLN A 46 5.99 7.26 27.32
CA GLN A 46 5.07 7.05 26.20
C GLN A 46 5.35 8.07 25.09
N TRP A 47 5.10 7.69 23.83
CA TRP A 47 5.13 8.62 22.71
C TRP A 47 3.72 9.01 22.25
N LEU A 48 3.60 10.23 21.71
CA LEU A 48 2.40 10.70 21.05
C LEU A 48 2.24 9.99 19.71
N THR A 49 1.01 9.62 19.39
CA THR A 49 0.62 9.09 18.09
C THR A 49 -0.50 9.95 17.50
N HIS A 50 -0.73 9.84 16.19
CA HIS A 50 -1.72 10.66 15.50
C HIS A 50 -3.13 10.52 16.09
N ARG A 51 -3.55 9.29 16.45
CA ARG A 51 -4.85 9.01 17.10
C ARG A 51 -4.73 7.86 18.11
N ALA A 52 -5.30 8.03 19.30
CA ALA A 52 -5.35 7.01 20.36
C ALA A 52 -6.77 6.84 20.96
N GLY A 53 -7.81 7.02 20.14
CA GLY A 53 -9.22 6.91 20.56
C GLY A 53 -9.90 5.67 19.99
N ARG A 54 -11.13 5.83 19.48
CA ARG A 54 -11.83 4.76 18.73
C ARG A 54 -11.03 4.32 17.50
N SER A 55 -10.50 5.28 16.76
CA SER A 55 -9.45 5.06 15.77
C SER A 55 -8.09 5.15 16.46
N ARG A 56 -7.20 4.22 16.09
CA ARG A 56 -5.87 4.07 16.69
C ARG A 56 -4.82 3.99 15.58
N THR A 57 -3.70 4.67 15.77
CA THR A 57 -2.54 4.61 14.88
C THR A 57 -1.36 4.00 15.60
N TRP A 58 -0.54 3.25 14.88
CA TRP A 58 0.69 2.69 15.40
C TRP A 58 1.83 2.93 14.40
N TRP A 59 2.81 3.69 14.85
CA TRP A 59 4.09 3.87 14.17
C TRP A 59 5.10 4.17 15.26
N ALA A 60 5.81 3.13 15.72
CA ALA A 60 6.78 3.27 16.81
C ALA A 60 7.98 4.11 16.32
N PRO A 61 8.51 5.01 17.16
CA PRO A 61 9.74 5.73 16.83
C PRO A 61 10.92 4.76 16.72
N SER A 62 11.96 5.14 16.01
CA SER A 62 13.17 4.31 15.82
C SER A 62 14.36 4.84 16.63
N VAL A 63 15.29 3.95 16.99
CA VAL A 63 16.56 4.36 17.61
C VAL A 63 17.32 5.27 16.65
N GLY A 64 17.81 6.41 17.14
CA GLY A 64 18.45 7.45 16.33
C GLY A 64 17.51 8.55 15.85
N GLU A 65 16.20 8.41 16.04
CA GLU A 65 15.22 9.44 15.68
C GLU A 65 15.27 10.62 16.67
N GLN A 66 15.34 11.84 16.15
CA GLN A 66 15.33 13.06 16.95
C GLN A 66 13.90 13.47 17.29
N VAL A 67 13.64 13.78 18.57
CA VAL A 67 12.28 13.96 19.12
C VAL A 67 12.21 15.15 20.10
N LEU A 68 10.99 15.62 20.35
CA LEU A 68 10.67 16.49 21.49
C LEU A 68 10.26 15.66 22.70
N ILE A 69 10.60 16.15 23.89
CA ILE A 69 10.17 15.64 25.19
C ILE A 69 9.35 16.75 25.85
N LEU A 70 8.11 16.45 26.20
CA LEU A 70 7.16 17.39 26.80
C LEU A 70 6.87 16.94 28.24
N ALA A 71 7.50 17.61 29.19
CA ALA A 71 7.44 17.27 30.60
C ALA A 71 6.29 18.00 31.31
N VAL A 72 5.33 17.24 31.83
CA VAL A 72 4.21 17.81 32.61
C VAL A 72 4.76 18.31 33.94
N GLY A 73 4.59 19.60 34.22
CA GLY A 73 5.14 20.22 35.43
C GLY A 73 6.67 20.38 35.44
N GLY A 74 7.34 20.14 34.31
CA GLY A 74 8.81 20.20 34.22
C GLY A 74 9.51 18.98 34.83
N GLU A 75 8.77 17.92 35.13
CA GLU A 75 9.31 16.65 35.59
C GLU A 75 9.37 15.62 34.46
N LEU A 76 10.51 14.95 34.32
CA LEU A 76 10.76 14.07 33.18
C LEU A 76 10.12 12.69 33.34
N ASP A 77 9.77 12.27 34.54
CA ASP A 77 9.14 10.97 34.83
C ASP A 77 7.69 10.84 34.28
N THR A 78 7.03 11.97 34.08
CA THR A 78 5.67 12.10 33.53
C THR A 78 5.66 12.70 32.13
N ALA A 79 6.82 12.77 31.49
CA ALA A 79 6.95 13.35 30.17
C ALA A 79 6.43 12.43 29.07
N PHE A 80 6.08 13.05 27.94
CA PHE A 80 5.73 12.35 26.71
C PHE A 80 6.69 12.71 25.60
N VAL A 81 6.94 11.76 24.72
CA VAL A 81 7.80 11.94 23.54
C VAL A 81 6.94 12.29 22.33
N LEU A 82 7.33 13.30 21.57
CA LEU A 82 6.69 13.67 20.31
C LEU A 82 7.69 13.52 19.16
N PRO A 83 7.62 12.41 18.40
CA PRO A 83 8.32 12.29 17.12
C PRO A 83 7.71 13.22 16.05
N GLY A 84 8.44 13.71 15.06
CA GLY A 84 9.86 13.54 14.76
C GLY A 84 10.45 14.81 14.16
N ILE A 85 11.77 14.97 14.27
CA ILE A 85 12.54 16.10 13.73
C ILE A 85 13.57 15.54 12.74
N TYR A 86 13.60 16.08 11.52
CA TYR A 86 14.61 15.69 10.54
C TYR A 86 16.02 16.01 11.04
N SER A 87 16.97 15.12 10.75
CA SER A 87 18.38 15.26 11.13
C SER A 87 19.29 14.96 9.93
N GLY A 88 20.61 15.06 10.13
CA GLY A 88 21.57 14.66 9.10
C GLY A 88 21.48 13.17 8.75
N ASP A 89 21.24 12.31 9.76
CA ASP A 89 21.10 10.86 9.58
C ASP A 89 19.71 10.47 9.03
N ASN A 90 18.68 11.25 9.36
CA ASN A 90 17.29 11.05 8.92
C ASN A 90 16.76 12.32 8.23
N PRO A 91 17.21 12.64 7.00
CA PRO A 91 16.79 13.83 6.29
C PRO A 91 15.35 13.73 5.77
N ALA A 92 14.80 14.87 5.33
CA ALA A 92 13.48 14.90 4.69
C ALA A 92 13.46 14.00 3.44
N PRO A 93 12.44 13.14 3.26
CA PRO A 93 12.38 12.20 2.14
C PRO A 93 11.89 12.84 0.83
N SER A 94 11.39 14.08 0.88
CA SER A 94 10.92 14.84 -0.29
C SER A 94 11.16 16.34 -0.09
N ALA A 95 11.22 17.06 -1.21
CA ALA A 95 11.30 18.52 -1.27
C ALA A 95 10.07 19.14 -1.98
N SER A 96 9.06 18.34 -2.33
CA SER A 96 7.81 18.86 -2.90
C SER A 96 7.07 19.71 -1.86
N SER A 97 6.48 20.82 -2.31
CA SER A 97 5.68 21.73 -1.48
C SER A 97 4.32 21.14 -1.10
N ASP A 98 3.77 20.27 -1.94
CA ASP A 98 2.36 19.87 -1.90
C ASP A 98 2.17 18.36 -1.69
N ALA A 99 3.19 17.55 -1.98
CA ALA A 99 3.07 16.10 -1.83
C ALA A 99 3.01 15.64 -0.38
N LEU A 100 2.14 14.67 -0.11
CA LEU A 100 2.33 13.74 1.00
C LEU A 100 3.30 12.65 0.53
N HIS A 101 4.47 12.53 1.17
CA HIS A 101 5.46 11.49 0.85
C HIS A 101 5.83 10.66 2.08
N ILE A 102 5.58 9.35 2.02
CA ILE A 102 5.93 8.39 3.08
C ILE A 102 6.95 7.40 2.54
N ARG A 103 8.16 7.42 3.10
CA ARG A 103 9.28 6.54 2.76
C ARG A 103 9.45 5.47 3.84
N PHE A 104 9.46 4.20 3.44
CA PHE A 104 9.67 3.05 4.33
C PHE A 104 11.15 2.60 4.30
N PRO A 105 11.64 1.93 5.36
CA PRO A 105 13.05 1.51 5.47
C PRO A 105 13.46 0.44 4.44
N ASP A 106 12.51 -0.30 3.86
CA ASP A 106 12.75 -1.26 2.77
C ASP A 106 12.78 -0.59 1.38
N GLY A 107 12.63 0.74 1.33
CA GLY A 107 12.61 1.53 0.10
C GLY A 107 11.22 1.70 -0.51
N ALA A 108 10.16 1.13 0.08
CA ALA A 108 8.80 1.36 -0.38
C ALA A 108 8.38 2.82 -0.19
N VAL A 109 7.47 3.29 -1.04
CA VAL A 109 6.95 4.66 -1.04
C VAL A 109 5.44 4.64 -1.20
N ILE A 110 4.75 5.46 -0.40
CA ILE A 110 3.37 5.90 -0.63
C ILE A 110 3.39 7.42 -0.80
N GLU A 111 2.92 7.91 -1.94
CA GLU A 111 2.93 9.33 -2.26
C GLU A 111 1.62 9.76 -2.94
N TYR A 112 1.12 10.95 -2.59
CA TYR A 112 0.14 11.67 -3.39
C TYR A 112 0.69 13.07 -3.72
N GLU A 113 0.85 13.39 -5.00
CA GLU A 113 1.36 14.66 -5.51
C GLU A 113 0.25 15.45 -6.21
N PRO A 114 -0.27 16.54 -5.59
CA PRO A 114 -1.30 17.39 -6.18
C PRO A 114 -0.93 18.02 -7.53
N GLU A 115 0.34 18.38 -7.77
CA GLU A 115 0.78 19.01 -9.02
C GLU A 115 0.46 18.13 -10.24
N THR A 116 0.63 16.81 -10.09
CA THR A 116 0.34 15.83 -11.14
C THR A 116 -0.95 15.05 -10.90
N SER A 117 -1.61 15.28 -9.76
CA SER A 117 -2.75 14.49 -9.27
C SER A 117 -2.48 12.98 -9.25
N ALA A 118 -1.25 12.58 -8.93
CA ALA A 118 -0.81 11.19 -8.99
C ALA A 118 -0.76 10.56 -7.60
N LEU A 119 -1.43 9.41 -7.44
CA LEU A 119 -1.27 8.50 -6.30
C LEU A 119 -0.29 7.38 -6.69
N THR A 120 0.83 7.28 -5.96
CA THR A 120 1.88 6.29 -6.22
C THR A 120 2.09 5.38 -5.01
N VAL A 121 2.06 4.06 -5.25
CA VAL A 121 2.51 3.04 -4.29
C VAL A 121 3.55 2.17 -5.00
N SER A 122 4.78 2.11 -4.48
CA SER A 122 5.90 1.45 -5.15
C SER A 122 6.88 0.80 -4.17
N GLY A 123 7.77 -0.06 -4.68
CA GLY A 123 8.80 -0.74 -3.89
C GLY A 123 8.30 -1.87 -2.98
N ILE A 124 7.01 -2.20 -3.03
CA ILE A 124 6.40 -3.26 -2.21
C ILE A 124 6.51 -4.64 -2.85
N LYS A 125 6.46 -5.70 -2.02
CA LYS A 125 6.41 -7.10 -2.48
C LYS A 125 4.98 -7.62 -2.66
N THR A 126 4.06 -7.18 -1.81
CA THR A 126 2.68 -7.68 -1.74
C THR A 126 1.71 -6.53 -1.48
N ALA A 127 0.52 -6.60 -2.09
CA ALA A 127 -0.62 -5.72 -1.80
C ALA A 127 -1.89 -6.56 -1.69
N SER A 128 -2.72 -6.29 -0.68
CA SER A 128 -3.97 -7.01 -0.44
C SER A 128 -5.09 -6.04 -0.09
N VAL A 129 -6.25 -6.19 -0.73
CA VAL A 129 -7.47 -5.42 -0.43
C VAL A 129 -8.58 -6.43 -0.15
N THR A 130 -9.17 -6.36 1.05
CA THR A 130 -10.26 -7.25 1.48
C THR A 130 -11.47 -6.42 1.86
N ALA A 131 -12.61 -6.69 1.23
CA ALA A 131 -13.89 -6.05 1.51
C ALA A 131 -14.97 -7.13 1.63
N SER A 132 -15.97 -6.93 2.50
CA SER A 132 -17.07 -7.90 2.67
C SER A 132 -18.10 -7.83 1.55
N ASP A 133 -18.27 -6.63 0.96
CA ASP A 133 -19.42 -6.35 0.09
C ASP A 133 -18.95 -6.06 -1.34
N SER A 134 -18.16 -5.00 -1.54
CA SER A 134 -17.78 -4.57 -2.89
C SER A 134 -16.48 -3.77 -2.94
N VAL A 135 -15.78 -3.88 -4.07
CA VAL A 135 -14.73 -2.96 -4.52
C VAL A 135 -15.11 -2.45 -5.90
N THR A 136 -15.07 -1.14 -6.12
CA THR A 136 -15.40 -0.51 -7.41
C THR A 136 -14.31 0.47 -7.81
N ALA A 137 -13.97 0.48 -9.11
CA ALA A 137 -13.03 1.43 -9.70
C ALA A 137 -13.67 2.08 -10.94
N THR A 138 -13.75 3.41 -10.95
CA THR A 138 -14.32 4.18 -12.06
C THR A 138 -13.26 5.13 -12.60
N VAL A 139 -12.74 4.84 -13.79
CA VAL A 139 -11.68 5.59 -14.46
C VAL A 139 -11.79 5.34 -15.96
N PRO A 140 -11.38 6.29 -16.84
CA PRO A 140 -11.43 6.07 -18.28
C PRO A 140 -10.58 4.89 -18.77
N VAL A 141 -9.43 4.63 -18.14
CA VAL A 141 -8.47 3.59 -18.57
C VAL A 141 -7.93 2.82 -17.36
N VAL A 142 -7.95 1.49 -17.45
CA VAL A 142 -7.29 0.56 -16.52
C VAL A 142 -6.26 -0.26 -17.30
N THR A 143 -5.04 -0.37 -16.77
CA THR A 143 -3.97 -1.19 -17.38
C THR A 143 -3.37 -2.12 -16.33
N VAL A 144 -3.27 -3.41 -16.66
CA VAL A 144 -2.64 -4.45 -15.81
C VAL A 144 -1.47 -5.07 -16.58
N LYS A 145 -0.25 -4.91 -16.05
CA LYS A 145 0.97 -5.52 -16.61
C LYS A 145 1.46 -6.63 -15.67
N ALA A 146 1.00 -7.85 -15.89
CA ALA A 146 1.42 -9.03 -15.13
C ALA A 146 2.44 -9.86 -15.94
N SER A 147 3.60 -10.17 -15.35
CA SER A 147 4.63 -10.98 -16.01
C SER A 147 4.34 -12.49 -16.01
N THR A 148 3.45 -12.95 -15.13
CA THR A 148 3.12 -14.38 -15.01
C THR A 148 1.68 -14.67 -15.39
N ARG A 149 0.69 -14.13 -14.64
CA ARG A 149 -0.74 -14.35 -14.88
C ARG A 149 -1.60 -13.33 -14.15
N VAL A 150 -2.83 -13.18 -14.60
CA VAL A 150 -3.95 -12.59 -13.84
C VAL A 150 -4.97 -13.71 -13.64
N THR A 151 -5.45 -13.89 -12.40
CA THR A 151 -6.48 -14.88 -12.08
C THR A 151 -7.72 -14.16 -11.57
N LEU A 152 -8.87 -14.46 -12.19
CA LEU A 152 -10.18 -13.99 -11.77
C LEU A 152 -10.96 -15.18 -11.20
N ASP A 153 -10.84 -15.38 -9.88
CA ASP A 153 -11.56 -16.45 -9.17
C ASP A 153 -12.95 -15.94 -8.76
N THR A 154 -13.89 -16.03 -9.69
CA THR A 154 -15.26 -15.55 -9.53
C THR A 154 -16.21 -16.45 -10.33
N PRO A 155 -17.46 -16.64 -9.87
CA PRO A 155 -18.48 -17.32 -10.67
C PRO A 155 -18.73 -16.69 -12.04
N GLU A 156 -18.58 -15.37 -12.17
CA GLU A 156 -18.87 -14.64 -13.41
C GLU A 156 -17.89 -13.47 -13.64
N VAL A 157 -17.48 -13.31 -14.90
CA VAL A 157 -16.76 -12.13 -15.42
C VAL A 157 -17.56 -11.60 -16.61
N VAL A 158 -18.03 -10.36 -16.52
CA VAL A 158 -18.83 -9.73 -17.58
C VAL A 158 -18.03 -8.63 -18.27
N CYS A 159 -17.70 -8.83 -19.55
CA CYS A 159 -17.27 -7.75 -20.44
C CYS A 159 -18.48 -7.20 -21.18
N THR A 160 -18.87 -5.94 -20.94
CA THR A 160 -20.13 -5.36 -21.45
C THR A 160 -20.14 -5.08 -22.95
N ASN A 161 -18.97 -5.01 -23.58
CA ASN A 161 -18.83 -4.74 -25.02
C ASN A 161 -17.92 -5.80 -25.67
N LYS A 162 -16.68 -5.44 -26.00
CA LYS A 162 -15.74 -6.30 -26.73
C LYS A 162 -14.68 -6.88 -25.79
N LEU A 163 -14.43 -8.18 -25.90
CA LEU A 163 -13.22 -8.83 -25.39
C LEU A 163 -12.22 -8.94 -26.55
N THR A 164 -10.99 -8.44 -26.35
CA THR A 164 -9.86 -8.66 -27.28
C THR A 164 -8.78 -9.42 -26.51
N THR A 165 -8.38 -10.58 -27.01
CA THR A 165 -7.35 -11.44 -26.38
C THR A 165 -6.45 -12.06 -27.44
N GLY A 166 -5.21 -12.40 -27.08
CA GLY A 166 -4.29 -13.10 -27.97
C GLY A 166 -4.70 -14.57 -28.19
N THR A 167 -5.12 -15.24 -27.12
CA THR A 167 -5.65 -16.62 -27.15
C THR A 167 -6.87 -16.75 -26.25
N LEU A 168 -7.72 -17.75 -26.50
CA LEU A 168 -8.90 -18.05 -25.69
C LEU A 168 -9.00 -19.57 -25.47
N GLU A 169 -9.08 -19.97 -24.21
CA GLU A 169 -9.32 -21.35 -23.79
C GLU A 169 -10.61 -21.41 -22.97
N VAL A 170 -11.56 -22.27 -23.37
CA VAL A 170 -12.85 -22.42 -22.70
C VAL A 170 -13.02 -23.88 -22.25
N GLN A 171 -12.87 -24.14 -20.96
CA GLN A 171 -12.81 -25.51 -20.43
C GLN A 171 -14.19 -26.11 -20.11
N LYS A 172 -15.18 -25.28 -19.76
CA LYS A 172 -16.54 -25.72 -19.35
C LYS A 172 -17.62 -25.39 -20.38
N GLY A 173 -17.23 -25.03 -21.60
CA GLY A 173 -18.15 -24.62 -22.66
C GLY A 173 -18.85 -23.27 -22.37
N GLY A 174 -19.96 -23.05 -23.07
CA GLY A 174 -20.76 -21.83 -22.97
C GLY A 174 -21.68 -21.67 -24.19
N THR A 175 -22.39 -20.55 -24.25
CA THR A 175 -23.21 -20.19 -25.42
C THR A 175 -22.58 -19.04 -26.18
N MET A 176 -22.45 -19.16 -27.50
CA MET A 176 -22.10 -18.07 -28.40
C MET A 176 -23.36 -17.64 -29.16
N ARG A 177 -23.61 -16.33 -29.26
CA ARG A 177 -24.79 -15.76 -29.96
C ARG A 177 -24.34 -14.65 -30.92
N GLY A 178 -25.13 -14.45 -31.98
CA GLY A 178 -24.81 -13.50 -33.03
C GLY A 178 -23.84 -14.07 -34.06
N ASN A 179 -23.37 -13.21 -34.96
CA ASN A 179 -22.43 -13.60 -36.00
C ASN A 179 -21.02 -13.73 -35.41
N ILE A 180 -20.36 -14.85 -35.72
CA ILE A 180 -18.95 -15.09 -35.39
C ILE A 180 -18.19 -15.28 -36.69
N GLU A 181 -17.24 -14.39 -36.96
CA GLU A 181 -16.32 -14.51 -38.07
C GLU A 181 -15.01 -15.15 -37.59
N HIS A 182 -14.62 -16.25 -38.22
CA HIS A 182 -13.39 -16.97 -37.93
C HIS A 182 -12.55 -17.06 -39.20
N THR A 183 -11.34 -16.50 -39.16
CA THR A 183 -10.38 -16.48 -40.26
C THR A 183 -8.98 -16.78 -39.75
N GLY A 184 -8.05 -17.13 -40.64
CA GLY A 184 -6.65 -17.36 -40.27
C GLY A 184 -6.36 -18.68 -39.54
N GLY A 185 -7.22 -19.70 -39.66
CA GLY A 185 -7.00 -21.02 -39.04
C GLY A 185 -8.13 -22.02 -39.30
N GLU A 186 -8.13 -23.13 -38.55
CA GLU A 186 -9.16 -24.18 -38.58
C GLU A 186 -10.14 -24.06 -37.40
N LEU A 187 -11.44 -24.08 -37.70
CA LEU A 187 -12.48 -24.27 -36.70
C LEU A 187 -12.85 -25.75 -36.64
N SER A 188 -12.30 -26.47 -35.66
CA SER A 188 -12.45 -27.93 -35.51
C SER A 188 -13.32 -28.30 -34.30
N SER A 189 -14.16 -29.32 -34.46
CA SER A 189 -14.92 -29.93 -33.37
C SER A 189 -14.76 -31.45 -33.44
N ASN A 190 -14.24 -32.07 -32.36
CA ASN A 190 -13.98 -33.51 -32.30
C ASN A 190 -13.20 -34.06 -33.51
N GLY A 191 -12.22 -33.28 -34.01
CA GLY A 191 -11.39 -33.64 -35.16
C GLY A 191 -12.04 -33.40 -36.54
N LYS A 192 -13.23 -32.80 -36.61
CA LYS A 192 -13.88 -32.39 -37.87
C LYS A 192 -13.73 -30.87 -38.06
N VAL A 193 -13.07 -30.48 -39.14
CA VAL A 193 -12.82 -29.06 -39.48
C VAL A 193 -13.97 -28.53 -40.32
N LEU A 194 -14.58 -27.43 -39.88
CA LEU A 194 -15.83 -26.91 -40.44
C LEU A 194 -15.72 -26.61 -41.95
N HIS A 195 -14.64 -26.00 -42.41
CA HIS A 195 -14.51 -25.57 -43.81
C HIS A 195 -13.87 -26.61 -44.75
N THR A 196 -13.46 -27.78 -44.24
CA THR A 196 -12.83 -28.85 -45.05
C THR A 196 -13.46 -30.23 -44.88
N HIS A 197 -14.49 -30.37 -44.04
CA HIS A 197 -15.15 -31.67 -43.81
C HIS A 197 -15.80 -32.23 -45.08
N LYS A 198 -15.80 -33.56 -45.20
CA LYS A 198 -16.41 -34.30 -46.32
C LYS A 198 -17.32 -35.41 -45.80
N HIS A 199 -18.25 -35.85 -46.63
CA HIS A 199 -19.18 -36.94 -46.35
C HIS A 199 -18.96 -38.12 -47.33
N PRO A 200 -19.37 -39.35 -46.97
CA PRO A 200 -19.51 -40.44 -47.93
C PRO A 200 -20.55 -40.10 -49.00
N GLY A 201 -20.24 -40.40 -50.27
CA GLY A 201 -21.16 -40.25 -51.39
C GLY A 201 -22.12 -41.44 -51.51
N ASP A 202 -23.25 -41.23 -52.18
CA ASP A 202 -24.30 -42.23 -52.42
C ASP A 202 -23.85 -43.43 -53.28
N SER A 203 -22.76 -43.26 -54.04
CA SER A 203 -22.21 -44.25 -54.97
C SER A 203 -20.84 -44.80 -54.54
N GLY A 204 -20.51 -44.70 -53.24
CA GLY A 204 -19.24 -45.21 -52.68
C GLY A 204 -18.03 -44.26 -52.78
N GLY A 205 -18.23 -43.02 -53.23
CA GLY A 205 -17.22 -41.96 -53.27
C GLY A 205 -17.16 -41.11 -51.99
N THR A 206 -16.47 -39.96 -52.05
CA THR A 206 -16.55 -38.89 -51.03
C THR A 206 -17.03 -37.60 -51.66
N THR A 207 -17.78 -36.78 -50.92
CA THR A 207 -18.23 -35.46 -51.40
C THR A 207 -17.07 -34.48 -51.52
N GLY A 208 -17.30 -33.35 -52.21
CA GLY A 208 -16.49 -32.15 -52.05
C GLY A 208 -16.56 -31.59 -50.63
N GLY A 209 -15.69 -30.63 -50.31
CA GLY A 209 -15.84 -29.81 -49.10
C GLY A 209 -17.05 -28.87 -49.20
N PRO A 210 -17.42 -28.20 -48.10
CA PRO A 210 -18.47 -27.19 -48.13
C PRO A 210 -18.12 -26.09 -49.16
N LEU A 211 -19.13 -25.62 -49.89
CA LEU A 211 -19.01 -24.47 -50.78
C LEU A 211 -18.95 -23.16 -49.99
#